data_AF-A0A3B8P131-F1
#
_entry.id   AF-A0A3B8P131-F1
#
_cell.length_a   1.000
_cell.length_b   1.000
_cell.length_c   1.000
_cell.angle_alpha   90.00
_cell.angle_beta   90.00
_cell.angle_gamma   90.00
#
_symmetry.space_group_name_H-M   'P 1'
#
loop_
_entity.id
_entity.type
_entity.pdbx_description
1 polymer ?
#
loop_
_entity_poly.entity_id
_entity_poly.type
_entity_poly.pdbx_seq_one_letter_code
_entity_poly.pdbx_strand_id
1 'polypeptide(L)'
;MKTGFDFSSNTKLLDKYLRISESFDMIKRVVVTGGRMSAMYMVDGFVKDAVMEKILEFVMSADVDKTQKLKTAEDYAREFIPYVEVSFTDEIDEISTAILSGTIAYIIDGYQKVILIDAR
;
A
#
# COMPACT_ATOMS: atom_id res chain seq x y z
N MET A 1 -17.38 -0.37 -1.31
CA MET A 1 -16.94 -0.67 -2.70
C MET A 1 -15.62 -1.41 -2.60
N LYS A 2 -15.35 -2.42 -3.44
CA LYS A 2 -14.17 -3.27 -3.26
C LYS A 2 -13.06 -3.03 -4.29
N THR A 3 -11.82 -3.25 -3.89
CA THR A 3 -10.66 -3.41 -4.79
C THR A 3 -10.71 -4.75 -5.51
N GLY A 4 -10.12 -4.80 -6.70
CA GLY A 4 -9.87 -6.01 -7.49
C GLY A 4 -8.38 -6.36 -7.52
N PHE A 5 -7.96 -7.16 -8.51
CA PHE A 5 -6.55 -7.60 -8.63
C PHE A 5 -5.69 -6.68 -9.51
N ASP A 6 -6.30 -5.80 -10.31
CA ASP A 6 -5.60 -4.94 -11.27
C ASP A 6 -5.18 -3.60 -10.63
N PHE A 7 -3.89 -3.32 -10.63
CA PHE A 7 -3.31 -2.11 -10.06
C PHE A 7 -3.89 -0.82 -10.66
N SER A 8 -4.02 -0.74 -11.99
CA SER A 8 -4.46 0.48 -12.66
C SER A 8 -5.90 0.83 -12.29
N SER A 9 -6.76 -0.16 -12.18
CA SER A 9 -8.17 -0.02 -11.79
C SER A 9 -8.29 0.39 -10.32
N ASN A 10 -7.56 -0.30 -9.43
CA ASN A 10 -7.56 -0.01 -8.00
C ASN A 10 -7.07 1.41 -7.70
N THR A 11 -5.96 1.81 -8.33
CA THR A 11 -5.38 3.12 -8.10
C THR A 11 -6.22 4.25 -8.67
N LYS A 12 -6.79 4.11 -9.89
CA LYS A 12 -7.75 5.10 -10.43
C LYS A 12 -8.96 5.27 -9.53
N LEU A 13 -9.45 4.17 -8.96
CA LEU A 13 -10.59 4.20 -8.06
C LEU A 13 -10.27 4.99 -6.78
N LEU A 14 -9.14 4.68 -6.13
CA LEU A 14 -8.73 5.39 -4.91
C LEU A 14 -8.32 6.84 -5.16
N ASP A 15 -7.62 7.13 -6.26
CA ASP A 15 -7.26 8.49 -6.66
C ASP A 15 -8.50 9.38 -6.75
N LYS A 16 -9.57 8.87 -7.36
CA LYS A 16 -10.86 9.55 -7.49
C LYS A 16 -11.57 9.67 -6.14
N TYR A 17 -11.60 8.59 -5.36
CA TYR A 17 -12.30 8.57 -4.07
C TYR A 17 -11.66 9.52 -3.06
N LEU A 18 -10.33 9.54 -2.97
CA LEU A 18 -9.54 10.37 -2.07
C LEU A 18 -9.25 11.77 -2.62
N ARG A 19 -9.62 12.07 -3.87
CA ARG A 19 -9.39 13.35 -4.56
C ARG A 19 -7.92 13.79 -4.47
N ILE A 20 -6.99 12.89 -4.78
CA ILE A 20 -5.55 13.10 -4.56
C ILE A 20 -5.02 14.31 -5.33
N SER A 21 -5.53 14.56 -6.53
CA SER A 21 -5.15 15.75 -7.32
C SER A 21 -5.60 17.08 -6.72
N GLU A 22 -6.44 17.05 -5.71
CA GLU A 22 -7.07 18.22 -5.09
C GLU A 22 -6.64 18.42 -3.63
N SER A 23 -5.81 17.53 -3.09
CA SER A 23 -5.29 17.60 -1.73
C SER A 23 -3.77 17.64 -1.73
N PHE A 24 -3.19 18.64 -1.08
CA PHE A 24 -1.74 18.80 -0.97
C PHE A 24 -1.11 17.77 -0.03
N ASP A 25 -1.86 17.35 1.00
CA ASP A 25 -1.36 16.42 2.02
C ASP A 25 -1.61 14.96 1.64
N MET A 26 -2.45 14.65 0.65
CA MET A 26 -2.63 13.27 0.19
C MET A 26 -1.50 12.85 -0.73
N ILE A 27 -0.65 11.95 -0.24
CA ILE A 27 0.50 11.45 -0.99
C ILE A 27 0.17 10.09 -1.59
N LYS A 28 0.46 9.95 -2.89
CA LYS A 28 0.57 8.68 -3.59
C LYS A 28 2.00 8.48 -4.07
N ARG A 29 2.66 7.41 -3.64
CA ARG A 29 3.99 7.01 -4.12
C ARG A 29 3.88 5.72 -4.91
N VAL A 30 4.14 5.78 -6.21
CA VAL A 30 4.22 4.59 -7.08
C VAL A 30 5.62 4.01 -7.00
N VAL A 31 5.72 2.72 -6.74
CA VAL A 31 6.99 1.98 -6.70
C VAL A 31 6.84 0.65 -7.43
N VAL A 32 7.96 -0.01 -7.70
CA VAL A 32 7.98 -1.38 -8.20
C VAL A 32 8.54 -2.27 -7.11
N THR A 33 7.86 -3.37 -6.83
CA THR A 33 8.27 -4.35 -5.82
C THR A 33 8.26 -5.75 -6.40
N GLY A 34 9.38 -6.48 -6.36
CA GLY A 34 9.44 -7.85 -6.87
C GLY A 34 8.93 -8.01 -8.31
N GLY A 35 9.13 -6.99 -9.16
CA GLY A 35 8.65 -6.96 -10.54
C GLY A 35 7.17 -6.60 -10.72
N ARG A 36 6.46 -6.23 -9.64
CA ARG A 36 5.04 -5.82 -9.67
C ARG A 36 4.90 -4.32 -9.46
N MET A 37 3.94 -3.72 -10.16
CA MET A 37 3.54 -2.35 -9.91
C MET A 37 2.87 -2.24 -8.54
N SER A 38 3.22 -1.22 -7.76
CA SER A 38 2.59 -0.98 -6.47
C SER A 38 2.50 0.51 -6.15
N ALA A 39 1.67 0.86 -5.18
CA ALA A 39 1.49 2.23 -4.74
C ALA A 39 1.16 2.30 -3.25
N MET A 40 1.76 3.29 -2.57
CA MET A 40 1.47 3.64 -1.18
C MET A 40 0.67 4.93 -1.13
N TYR A 41 -0.40 4.92 -0.36
CA TYR A 41 -1.24 6.09 -0.06
C TYR A 41 -1.10 6.43 1.42
N MET A 42 -0.89 7.71 1.71
CA MET A 42 -0.74 8.22 3.07
C MET A 42 -1.09 9.71 3.12
N VAL A 43 -1.29 10.24 4.33
CA VAL A 43 -1.34 11.68 4.59
C VAL A 43 0.06 12.16 4.98
N ASP A 44 0.51 13.26 4.38
CA ASP A 44 1.78 13.89 4.71
C ASP A 44 1.82 14.32 6.17
N GLY A 45 2.98 14.15 6.83
CA GLY A 45 3.16 14.44 8.25
C GLY A 45 2.50 13.46 9.23
N PHE A 46 1.73 12.45 8.78
CA PHE A 46 1.16 11.44 9.68
C PHE A 46 2.07 10.21 9.86
N VAL A 47 3.00 10.00 8.93
CA VAL A 47 3.94 8.88 8.93
C VAL A 47 5.34 9.41 9.25
N LYS A 48 6.05 8.76 10.17
CA LYS A 48 7.44 9.12 10.50
C LYS A 48 8.38 8.78 9.33
N ASP A 49 9.20 9.74 8.91
CA ASP A 49 10.13 9.59 7.77
C ASP A 49 11.03 8.35 7.88
N ALA A 50 11.63 8.11 9.05
CA ALA A 50 12.51 6.95 9.26
C ALA A 50 11.78 5.60 9.11
N VAL A 51 10.49 5.54 9.49
CA VAL A 51 9.68 4.33 9.32
C VAL A 51 9.34 4.14 7.84
N MET A 52 8.96 5.22 7.16
CA MET A 52 8.67 5.22 5.72
C MET A 52 9.90 4.78 4.91
N GLU A 53 11.08 5.33 5.21
CA GLU A 53 12.35 4.97 4.56
C GLU A 53 12.62 3.46 4.72
N LYS A 54 12.41 2.92 5.93
CA LYS A 54 12.62 1.50 6.19
C LYS A 54 11.63 0.60 5.46
N ILE A 55 10.35 1.00 5.39
CA ILE A 55 9.33 0.29 4.63
C ILE A 55 9.71 0.28 3.14
N LEU A 56 10.13 1.42 2.59
CA LEU A 56 10.57 1.53 1.19
C LEU A 56 11.77 0.62 0.91
N GLU A 57 12.78 0.62 1.77
CA GLU A 57 13.96 -0.25 1.65
C GLU A 57 13.55 -1.73 1.53
N PHE A 58 12.64 -2.21 2.40
CA PHE A 58 12.18 -3.59 2.37
C PHE A 58 11.35 -3.93 1.13
N VAL A 59 10.39 -3.08 0.76
CA VAL A 59 9.54 -3.39 -0.41
C VAL A 59 10.31 -3.27 -1.72
N MET A 60 11.30 -2.38 -1.80
CA MET A 60 12.13 -2.22 -3.00
C MET A 60 13.22 -3.29 -3.12
N SER A 61 13.62 -3.92 -2.02
CA SER A 61 14.53 -5.07 -2.03
C SER A 61 13.82 -6.41 -2.30
N ALA A 62 12.50 -6.40 -2.50
CA ALA A 62 11.74 -7.60 -2.82
C ALA A 62 12.23 -8.23 -4.13
N ASP A 63 12.64 -9.49 -4.03
CA ASP A 63 13.12 -10.30 -5.14
C ASP A 63 11.96 -10.79 -6.02
N VAL A 64 12.18 -10.81 -7.34
CA VAL A 64 11.15 -11.20 -8.32
C VAL A 64 10.74 -12.67 -8.16
N ASP A 65 11.72 -13.58 -8.04
CA ASP A 65 11.47 -15.02 -7.98
C ASP A 65 10.72 -15.42 -6.70
N LYS A 66 11.02 -14.74 -5.59
CA LYS A 66 10.26 -14.87 -4.35
C LYS A 66 8.85 -14.30 -4.49
N THR A 67 8.73 -13.07 -4.97
CA THR A 67 7.44 -12.35 -5.04
C THR A 67 6.43 -13.04 -5.96
N GLN A 68 6.88 -13.70 -7.03
CA GLN A 68 6.01 -14.51 -7.89
C GLN A 68 5.36 -15.69 -7.17
N LYS A 69 5.98 -16.23 -6.11
CA LYS A 69 5.45 -17.35 -5.32
C LYS A 69 4.44 -16.91 -4.27
N LEU A 70 4.42 -15.62 -3.92
CA LEU A 70 3.51 -15.05 -2.93
C LEU A 70 2.16 -14.76 -3.59
N LYS A 71 1.13 -15.49 -3.16
CA LYS A 71 -0.19 -15.48 -3.80
C LYS A 71 -1.15 -14.44 -3.22
N THR A 72 -0.90 -13.99 -2.00
CA THR A 72 -1.76 -13.06 -1.28
C THR A 72 -0.96 -11.88 -0.73
N ALA A 73 -1.68 -10.81 -0.38
CA ALA A 73 -1.11 -9.65 0.29
C ALA A 73 -0.55 -10.04 1.67
N GLU A 74 -1.19 -10.98 2.35
CA GLU A 74 -0.75 -11.55 3.63
C GLU A 74 0.60 -12.28 3.51
N ASP A 75 0.78 -13.07 2.45
CA ASP A 75 2.05 -13.76 2.18
C ASP A 75 3.16 -12.76 1.88
N TYR A 76 2.85 -11.72 1.10
CA TYR A 76 3.77 -10.63 0.82
C TYR A 76 4.20 -9.88 2.08
N ALA A 77 3.23 -9.47 2.92
CA ALA A 77 3.52 -8.72 4.15
C ALA A 77 4.36 -9.54 5.13
N ARG A 78 4.11 -10.85 5.25
CA ARG A 78 4.87 -11.74 6.12
C ARG A 78 6.35 -11.84 5.71
N GLU A 79 6.65 -11.83 4.41
CA GLU A 79 8.02 -11.91 3.91
C GLU A 79 8.73 -10.55 3.95
N PHE A 80 8.06 -9.46 3.56
CA PHE A 80 8.71 -8.17 3.30
C PHE A 80 8.35 -7.05 4.27
N ILE A 81 7.36 -7.23 5.16
CA ILE A 81 6.94 -6.21 6.14
C ILE A 81 6.86 -6.82 7.55
N PRO A 82 7.95 -7.40 8.09
CA PRO A 82 7.90 -8.08 9.38
C PRO A 82 7.94 -7.13 10.59
N TYR A 83 8.29 -5.85 10.39
CA TYR A 83 8.68 -4.94 11.46
C TYR A 83 7.50 -4.22 12.13
N VAL A 84 6.38 -4.06 11.42
CA VAL A 84 5.24 -3.22 11.82
C VAL A 84 3.95 -4.02 11.79
N GLU A 85 2.96 -3.57 12.55
CA GLU A 85 1.63 -4.18 12.51
C GLU A 85 0.96 -3.91 11.16
N VAL A 86 0.37 -4.97 10.61
CA VAL A 86 -0.35 -4.91 9.35
C VAL A 86 -1.74 -5.48 9.49
N SER A 87 -2.69 -4.87 8.78
CA SER A 87 -4.03 -5.41 8.57
C SER A 87 -4.36 -5.40 7.08
N PHE A 88 -5.47 -6.04 6.69
CA PHE A 88 -5.80 -6.25 5.29
C PHE A 88 -7.28 -6.01 5.05
N THR A 89 -7.60 -5.23 4.03
CA THR A 89 -8.98 -4.97 3.62
C THR A 89 -9.04 -4.81 2.10
N ASP A 90 -10.19 -5.08 1.52
CA ASP A 90 -10.53 -4.76 0.14
C ASP A 90 -11.60 -3.66 0.04
N GLU A 91 -12.13 -3.17 1.17
CA GLU A 91 -13.17 -2.14 1.17
C GLU A 91 -12.57 -0.73 1.09
N ILE A 92 -12.94 0.00 0.03
CA ILE A 92 -12.47 1.36 -0.24
C ILE A 92 -12.77 2.33 0.92
N ASP A 93 -13.92 2.19 1.58
CA ASP A 93 -14.31 3.04 2.70
C ASP A 93 -13.40 2.81 3.92
N GLU A 94 -13.01 1.55 4.18
CA GLU A 94 -12.07 1.19 5.24
C GLU A 94 -10.65 1.66 4.90
N ILE A 95 -10.21 1.46 3.65
CA ILE A 95 -8.91 1.94 3.16
C ILE A 95 -8.81 3.46 3.32
N SER A 96 -9.84 4.19 2.89
CA SER A 96 -9.88 5.65 3.02
C SER A 96 -9.83 6.09 4.47
N THR A 97 -10.61 5.44 5.35
CA THR A 97 -10.62 5.74 6.78
C THR A 97 -9.26 5.51 7.42
N ALA A 98 -8.59 4.41 7.08
CA ALA A 98 -7.26 4.09 7.58
C ALA A 98 -6.22 5.14 7.14
N ILE A 99 -6.22 5.53 5.87
CA ILE A 99 -5.30 6.56 5.35
C ILE A 99 -5.48 7.88 6.11
N LEU A 100 -6.74 8.34 6.23
CA LEU A 100 -7.07 9.58 6.94
C LEU A 100 -6.81 9.49 8.45
N SER A 101 -6.56 8.30 8.99
CA SER A 101 -6.18 8.03 10.39
C SER A 101 -4.67 7.84 10.60
N GLY A 102 -3.87 8.04 9.55
CA GLY A 102 -2.40 7.98 9.60
C GLY A 102 -1.77 6.63 9.29
N THR A 103 -2.56 5.69 8.76
CA THR A 103 -2.06 4.40 8.30
C THR A 103 -1.62 4.48 6.83
N ILE A 104 -0.56 3.77 6.45
CA ILE A 104 -0.19 3.66 5.03
C ILE A 104 -1.04 2.57 4.39
N ALA A 105 -1.72 2.87 3.29
CA ALA A 105 -2.36 1.87 2.46
C ALA A 105 -1.44 1.48 1.31
N TYR A 106 -0.98 0.23 1.29
CA TYR A 106 -0.07 -0.30 0.29
C TYR A 106 -0.76 -1.31 -0.63
N ILE A 107 -0.80 -0.96 -1.92
CA ILE A 107 -1.51 -1.69 -2.97
C ILE A 107 -0.47 -2.28 -3.91
N ILE A 108 -0.58 -3.57 -4.19
CA ILE A 108 0.34 -4.29 -5.06
C ILE A 108 -0.47 -5.00 -6.14
N ASP A 109 -0.01 -4.91 -7.38
CA ASP A 109 -0.62 -5.59 -8.51
C ASP A 109 -0.73 -7.11 -8.28
N GLY A 110 -1.84 -7.68 -8.72
CA GLY A 110 -2.12 -9.10 -8.55
C GLY A 110 -2.56 -9.51 -7.15
N TYR A 111 -2.79 -8.57 -6.22
CA TYR A 111 -3.44 -8.84 -4.94
C TYR A 111 -4.75 -8.05 -4.80
N GLN A 112 -5.80 -8.74 -4.36
CA GLN A 112 -7.10 -8.12 -4.15
C GLN A 112 -7.11 -7.21 -2.93
N LYS A 113 -6.50 -7.65 -1.82
CA LYS A 113 -6.47 -6.90 -0.57
C LYS A 113 -5.34 -5.88 -0.56
N VAL A 114 -5.62 -4.74 0.06
CA VAL A 114 -4.66 -3.69 0.39
C VAL A 114 -4.05 -3.99 1.75
N ILE A 115 -2.73 -3.79 1.86
CA ILE A 115 -1.99 -3.92 3.10
C ILE A 115 -2.06 -2.57 3.82
N LEU A 116 -2.67 -2.54 4.99
CA LEU A 116 -2.70 -1.38 5.86
C LEU A 116 -1.55 -1.49 6.87
N ILE A 117 -0.58 -0.59 6.78
CA ILE A 117 0.65 -0.61 7.58
C ILE A 117 0.56 0.48 8.65
N ASP A 118 0.54 0.07 9.92
CA ASP A 118 0.55 1.00 11.05
C ASP A 118 1.98 1.47 11.32
N ALA A 119 2.28 2.70 10.90
CA ALA A 119 3.62 3.29 10.95
C ALA A 119 3.69 4.53 11.87
N ARG A 120 2.72 4.67 12.78
CA ARG A 120 2.59 5.80 13.70
C ARG A 120 3.60 5.76 14.86
#